data_AF-A0A848WYQ8-F1
#
_entry.id   AF-A0A848WYQ8-F1
#
_cell.length_a   1.000
_cell.length_b   1.000
_cell.length_c   1.000
_cell.angle_alpha   90.00
_cell.angle_beta   90.00
_cell.angle_gamma   90.00
#
_symmetry.space_group_name_H-M   'P 1'
#
loop_
_entity.id
_entity.type
_entity.pdbx_description
1 polymer ?
#
loop_
_entity_poly.entity_id
_entity_poly.type
_entity_poly.pdbx_seq_one_letter_code
_entity_poly.pdbx_strand_id
1 'polypeptide(L)'
;MNRLIVVERPERWPFQIPGVEVVSAREYLTAARFADGPRATVLNFCRSYAKNTTGYYVSLLAAARGHRPLPSVTTVQGLSVDSVVRVAADDLGDLVQTSLEPLKSDDFELSVYFGRNLAKRYARLSRALYGHFPVPYLRARFRRDADGAWQLSGVRAISASDVPEAHHDFVIETTSRFFRHGRDGSPKRKDWRYDLAILWSEDDPQAPSNAGAIKKLVKAAERIGIKVDVIEPDDFGRLEIYDALFIRETTHIGHHTHRFALRAEAAGLVVVDDPESIVRCTNKVYQAELFDRHGISAPETLVVHDGNRDTVADVLGLPCVLKDPTGAFSSGVTKAETQEELSAALDQLLEDSELVIAQEWTPSAFDWRVGILEGRPLFAARYHMARGHWQIVRQGAPKSWRYGRVEAVPVDEVPAQVLDLALRAAGLIGDGLYGVDLKELDDGRVVVTEVNDNPNLDSGEEDRVIGDALYDTVMDFFARRLEARGTRR
;
A
#
# COMPACT_ATOMS: atom_id res chain seq x y z
N MET A 1 -21.55 4.04 6.89
CA MET A 1 -21.04 5.08 7.81
C MET A 1 -21.74 6.42 7.56
N ASN A 2 -22.12 7.16 8.61
CA ASN A 2 -22.69 8.51 8.47
C ASN A 2 -21.63 9.46 7.89
N ARG A 3 -22.03 10.37 7.02
CA ARG A 3 -21.13 11.35 6.38
C ARG A 3 -21.55 12.74 6.81
N LEU A 4 -20.68 13.43 7.53
CA LEU A 4 -20.92 14.76 8.07
C LEU A 4 -19.97 15.75 7.41
N ILE A 5 -20.50 16.87 6.97
CA ILE A 5 -19.75 18.07 6.63
C ILE A 5 -19.94 19.04 7.79
N VAL A 6 -18.85 19.37 8.48
CA VAL A 6 -18.89 20.28 9.62
C VAL A 6 -18.32 21.63 9.18
N VAL A 7 -19.17 22.65 9.25
CA VAL A 7 -18.86 24.03 8.82
C VAL A 7 -19.27 25.00 9.91
N GLU A 8 -18.61 26.15 10.02
CA GLU A 8 -18.99 27.13 11.04
C GLU A 8 -20.35 27.80 10.76
N ARG A 9 -20.71 27.95 9.48
CA ARG A 9 -21.92 28.62 8.99
C ARG A 9 -22.56 27.81 7.87
N PRO A 10 -23.45 26.85 8.18
CA PRO A 10 -24.13 26.03 7.17
C PRO A 10 -24.83 26.83 6.08
N GLU A 11 -25.39 27.99 6.41
CA GLU A 11 -26.04 28.91 5.48
C GLU A 11 -25.12 29.48 4.40
N ARG A 12 -23.80 29.40 4.58
CA ARG A 12 -22.78 29.82 3.60
C ARG A 12 -22.15 28.65 2.85
N TRP A 13 -22.62 27.43 3.09
CA TRP A 13 -22.12 26.26 2.38
C TRP A 13 -22.75 26.21 0.97
N PRO A 14 -21.96 26.36 -0.10
CA PRO A 14 -22.51 26.54 -1.45
C PRO A 14 -22.90 25.23 -2.14
N PHE A 15 -22.66 24.07 -1.52
CA PHE A 15 -22.73 22.78 -2.20
C PHE A 15 -23.84 21.88 -1.65
N GLN A 16 -24.64 21.28 -2.53
CA GLN A 16 -25.55 20.19 -2.15
C GLN A 16 -24.92 18.85 -2.54
N ILE A 17 -24.62 18.02 -1.53
CA ILE A 17 -23.98 16.71 -1.74
C ILE A 17 -24.96 15.62 -1.28
N PRO A 18 -25.47 14.79 -2.20
CA PRO A 18 -26.41 13.72 -1.85
C PRO A 18 -25.85 12.76 -0.79
N GLY A 19 -26.67 12.44 0.21
CA GLY A 19 -26.32 11.46 1.25
C GLY A 19 -25.31 11.94 2.30
N VAL A 20 -25.02 13.25 2.35
CA VAL A 20 -24.12 13.89 3.33
C VAL A 20 -24.89 14.94 4.11
N GLU A 21 -24.81 14.89 5.44
CA GLU A 21 -25.45 15.87 6.32
C GLU A 21 -24.50 17.04 6.57
N VAL A 22 -24.96 18.27 6.37
CA VAL A 22 -24.20 19.49 6.68
C VAL A 22 -24.61 19.97 8.07
N VAL A 23 -23.66 20.07 8.99
CA VAL A 23 -23.88 20.39 10.41
C VAL A 23 -23.05 21.61 10.79
N SER A 24 -23.60 22.47 11.63
CA SER A 24 -22.80 23.57 12.19
C SER A 24 -21.74 23.04 13.17
N ALA A 25 -20.55 23.63 13.18
CA ALA A 25 -19.49 23.24 14.11
C ALA A 25 -19.94 23.36 15.57
N ARG A 26 -20.74 24.38 15.91
CA ARG A 26 -21.32 24.55 17.24
C ARG A 26 -22.20 23.37 17.62
N GLU A 27 -23.10 22.96 16.73
CA GLU A 27 -23.98 21.82 16.95
C GLU A 27 -23.18 20.53 17.08
N TYR A 28 -22.21 20.29 16.20
CA TYR A 28 -21.35 19.12 16.27
C TYR A 28 -20.62 19.00 17.60
N LEU A 29 -20.08 20.12 18.12
CA LEU A 29 -19.35 20.13 19.38
C LEU A 29 -20.27 19.89 20.60
N THR A 30 -21.51 20.40 20.58
CA THR A 30 -22.36 20.50 21.78
C THR A 30 -23.54 19.52 21.84
N ALA A 31 -24.01 18.99 20.71
CA ALA A 31 -25.18 18.13 20.70
C ALA A 31 -24.85 16.67 21.08
N ALA A 32 -25.64 16.11 22.01
CA ALA A 32 -25.46 14.74 22.49
C ALA A 32 -25.60 13.67 21.40
N ARG A 33 -26.36 13.95 20.32
CA ARG A 33 -26.56 13.03 19.19
C ARG A 33 -25.28 12.56 18.51
N PHE A 34 -24.19 13.33 18.64
CA PHE A 34 -22.87 12.98 18.09
C PHE A 34 -21.96 12.26 19.08
N ALA A 35 -22.28 12.27 20.38
CA ALA A 35 -21.51 11.55 21.39
C ALA A 35 -21.91 10.07 21.44
N ASP A 36 -23.22 9.79 21.41
CA ASP A 36 -23.79 8.45 21.51
C ASP A 36 -24.23 7.86 20.16
N GLY A 37 -23.88 8.55 19.07
CA GLY A 37 -24.30 8.22 17.71
C GLY A 37 -23.45 7.14 17.04
N PRO A 38 -23.91 6.61 15.89
CA PRO A 38 -23.10 5.72 15.05
C PRO A 38 -21.87 6.45 14.50
N ARG A 39 -20.79 5.70 14.26
CA ARG A 39 -19.53 6.24 13.70
C ARG A 39 -19.80 7.05 12.43
N ALA A 40 -19.07 8.15 12.26
CA ALA A 40 -19.20 9.05 11.13
C ALA A 40 -17.84 9.44 10.53
N THR A 41 -17.78 9.62 9.21
CA THR A 41 -16.73 10.42 8.56
C THR A 41 -17.09 11.88 8.72
N VAL A 42 -16.16 12.69 9.23
CA VAL A 42 -16.36 14.11 9.49
C VAL A 42 -15.42 14.90 8.60
N LEU A 43 -15.96 15.47 7.51
CA LEU A 43 -15.24 16.47 6.75
C LEU A 43 -15.33 17.80 7.47
N ASN A 44 -14.24 18.16 8.12
CA ASN A 44 -14.12 19.43 8.82
C ASN A 44 -13.69 20.49 7.81
N PHE A 45 -14.55 21.49 7.61
CA PHE A 45 -14.34 22.64 6.70
C PHE A 45 -14.30 23.95 7.49
N CYS A 46 -13.91 23.90 8.75
CA CYS A 46 -13.70 25.10 9.56
C CYS A 46 -12.57 25.96 8.99
N ARG A 47 -12.64 27.28 9.21
CA ARG A 47 -11.70 28.25 8.65
C ARG A 47 -10.28 28.15 9.20
N SER A 48 -10.13 27.66 10.43
CA SER A 48 -8.85 27.53 11.09
C SER A 48 -8.77 26.22 11.87
N TYR A 49 -7.58 25.65 11.88
CA TYR A 49 -7.21 24.44 12.62
C TYR A 49 -6.16 24.72 13.70
N ALA A 50 -5.80 25.98 13.94
CA ALA A 50 -4.84 26.33 14.98
C ALA A 50 -5.34 25.86 16.36
N LYS A 51 -4.40 25.60 17.27
CA LYS A 51 -4.71 25.13 18.64
C LYS A 51 -5.80 26.01 19.28
N ASN A 52 -6.76 25.36 19.94
CA ASN A 52 -7.92 26.00 20.61
C ASN A 52 -8.94 26.70 19.70
N THR A 53 -8.88 26.52 18.38
CA THR A 53 -9.93 27.00 17.47
C THR A 53 -11.08 26.01 17.31
N THR A 54 -12.20 26.45 16.74
CA THR A 54 -13.37 25.60 16.45
C THR A 54 -12.99 24.37 15.62
N GLY A 55 -12.22 24.56 14.54
CA GLY A 55 -11.80 23.46 13.68
C GLY A 55 -10.92 22.46 14.41
N TYR A 56 -10.01 22.94 15.28
CA TYR A 56 -9.20 22.08 16.14
C TYR A 56 -10.08 21.19 17.05
N TYR A 57 -11.05 21.79 17.74
CA TYR A 57 -11.94 21.03 18.61
C TYR A 57 -12.86 20.06 17.86
N VAL A 58 -13.27 20.39 16.63
CA VAL A 58 -14.08 19.48 15.80
C VAL A 58 -13.29 18.22 15.49
N SER A 59 -12.05 18.34 15.01
CA SER A 59 -11.22 17.16 14.73
C SER A 59 -10.86 16.39 16.02
N LEU A 60 -10.57 17.09 17.12
CA LEU A 60 -10.26 16.46 18.40
C LEU A 60 -11.44 15.66 18.96
N LEU A 61 -12.63 16.27 19.05
CA LEU A 61 -13.83 15.58 19.56
C LEU A 61 -14.30 14.50 18.60
N ALA A 62 -14.15 14.68 17.29
CA ALA A 62 -14.43 13.61 16.33
C ALA A 62 -13.59 12.37 16.61
N ALA A 63 -12.27 12.54 16.73
CA ALA A 63 -11.38 11.42 17.07
C ALA A 63 -11.76 10.78 18.41
N ALA A 64 -12.02 11.59 19.46
CA ALA A 64 -12.40 11.10 20.79
C ALA A 64 -13.74 10.32 20.79
N ARG A 65 -14.67 10.66 19.90
CA ARG A 65 -15.96 9.95 19.71
C ARG A 65 -15.83 8.70 18.83
N GLY A 66 -14.63 8.40 18.31
CA GLY A 66 -14.42 7.33 17.33
C GLY A 66 -14.99 7.65 15.94
N HIS A 67 -15.25 8.94 15.67
CA HIS A 67 -15.49 9.43 14.31
C HIS A 67 -14.16 9.61 13.58
N ARG A 68 -14.21 9.72 12.25
CA ARG A 68 -13.04 9.91 11.39
C ARG A 68 -13.00 11.31 10.83
N PRO A 69 -12.31 12.25 11.50
CA PRO A 69 -12.15 13.60 10.98
C PRO A 69 -11.15 13.66 9.84
N LEU A 70 -11.49 14.38 8.79
CA LEU A 70 -10.56 14.89 7.79
C LEU A 70 -10.62 16.42 7.83
N PRO A 71 -9.53 17.12 8.19
CA PRO A 71 -8.23 16.57 8.59
C PRO A 71 -8.24 15.89 9.97
N SER A 72 -7.36 14.90 10.14
CA SER A 72 -7.12 14.23 11.42
C SER A 72 -6.45 15.15 12.45
N VAL A 73 -6.48 14.75 13.72
CA VAL A 73 -5.85 15.52 14.81
C VAL A 73 -4.35 15.72 14.57
N THR A 74 -3.68 14.66 14.12
CA THR A 74 -2.25 14.70 13.75
C THR A 74 -1.99 15.69 12.62
N THR A 75 -2.81 15.66 11.56
CA THR A 75 -2.72 16.62 10.45
C THR A 75 -2.93 18.07 10.92
N VAL A 76 -3.96 18.28 11.75
CA VAL A 76 -4.29 19.59 12.33
C VAL A 76 -3.12 20.15 13.14
N GLN A 77 -2.46 19.30 13.94
CA GLN A 77 -1.28 19.68 14.69
C GLN A 77 -0.09 19.96 13.77
N GLY A 78 0.16 19.11 12.76
CA GLY A 78 1.25 19.26 11.81
C GLY A 78 1.18 20.54 10.98
N LEU A 79 -0.02 20.97 10.58
CA LEU A 79 -0.23 22.25 9.88
C LEU A 79 0.16 23.49 10.70
N SER A 80 0.20 23.38 12.02
CA SER A 80 0.53 24.50 12.92
C SER A 80 2.03 24.59 13.24
N VAL A 81 2.85 23.68 12.71
CA VAL A 81 4.28 23.56 13.04
C VAL A 81 5.14 23.83 11.81
N ASP A 82 5.89 24.93 11.83
CA ASP A 82 6.75 25.36 10.72
C ASP A 82 7.81 24.30 10.32
N SER A 83 8.28 23.48 11.26
CA SER A 83 9.26 22.43 10.95
C SER A 83 8.68 21.31 10.08
N VAL A 84 7.40 20.97 10.23
CA VAL A 84 6.72 19.96 9.39
C VAL A 84 6.57 20.48 7.96
N VAL A 85 6.29 21.78 7.82
CA VAL A 85 6.23 22.43 6.50
C VAL A 85 7.60 22.44 5.82
N ARG A 86 8.68 22.66 6.57
CA ARG A 86 10.05 22.59 6.02
C ARG A 86 10.43 21.19 5.54
N VAL A 87 10.18 20.16 6.36
CA VAL A 87 10.45 18.76 5.95
C VAL A 87 9.68 18.40 4.69
N ALA A 88 8.39 18.75 4.61
CA ALA A 88 7.62 18.55 3.40
C ALA A 88 8.12 19.39 2.20
N ALA A 89 8.68 20.58 2.44
CA ALA A 89 9.27 21.39 1.38
C ALA A 89 10.54 20.74 0.81
N ASP A 90 11.37 20.16 1.67
CA ASP A 90 12.58 19.42 1.27
C ASP A 90 12.19 18.20 0.43
N ASP A 91 11.22 17.40 0.88
CA ASP A 91 10.72 16.22 0.16
C ASP A 91 10.10 16.56 -1.21
N LEU A 92 9.50 17.75 -1.33
CA LEU A 92 8.82 18.22 -2.55
C LEU A 92 9.71 19.04 -3.47
N GLY A 93 10.97 19.31 -3.09
CA GLY A 93 11.85 20.29 -3.75
C GLY A 93 11.90 20.15 -5.27
N ASP A 94 12.31 18.98 -5.77
CA ASP A 94 12.42 18.71 -7.20
C ASP A 94 11.08 18.85 -7.93
N LEU A 95 10.01 18.32 -7.33
CA LEU A 95 8.68 18.38 -7.91
C LEU A 95 8.16 19.82 -7.99
N VAL A 96 8.45 20.64 -6.98
CA VAL A 96 8.13 22.07 -6.95
C VAL A 96 8.90 22.79 -8.05
N GLN A 97 10.21 22.56 -8.18
CA GLN A 97 11.01 23.18 -9.23
C GLN A 97 10.45 22.83 -10.62
N THR A 98 10.30 21.55 -10.95
CA THR A 98 9.83 21.13 -12.28
C THR A 98 8.42 21.63 -12.58
N SER A 99 7.51 21.64 -11.59
CA SER A 99 6.12 22.04 -11.82
C SER A 99 5.95 23.55 -12.07
N LEU A 100 6.80 24.35 -11.41
CA LEU A 100 6.71 25.81 -11.38
C LEU A 100 7.75 26.51 -12.26
N GLU A 101 8.75 25.80 -12.80
CA GLU A 101 9.77 26.31 -13.72
C GLU A 101 9.20 27.25 -14.81
N PRO A 102 8.08 26.93 -15.50
CA PRO A 102 7.58 27.75 -16.60
C PRO A 102 6.95 29.10 -16.18
N LEU A 103 6.78 29.34 -14.88
CA LEU A 103 6.14 30.56 -14.37
C LEU A 103 7.11 31.74 -14.40
N LYS A 104 6.66 32.89 -14.88
CA LYS A 104 7.49 34.12 -14.92
C LYS A 104 7.39 34.97 -13.66
N SER A 105 6.48 34.64 -12.73
CA SER A 105 6.33 35.36 -11.47
C SER A 105 7.28 34.83 -10.41
N ASP A 106 7.52 35.66 -9.39
CA ASP A 106 8.30 35.29 -8.19
C ASP A 106 7.41 34.82 -7.04
N ASP A 107 6.09 34.92 -7.19
CA ASP A 107 5.08 34.43 -6.24
C ASP A 107 4.00 33.65 -6.99
N PHE A 108 3.57 32.53 -6.41
CA PHE A 108 2.51 31.69 -6.95
C PHE A 108 1.69 31.07 -5.82
N GLU A 109 0.37 31.18 -5.88
CA GLU A 109 -0.55 30.52 -4.96
C GLU A 109 -1.32 29.42 -5.68
N LEU A 110 -1.15 28.17 -5.24
CA LEU A 110 -1.83 27.00 -5.77
C LEU A 110 -2.99 26.62 -4.84
N SER A 111 -4.22 26.66 -5.35
CA SER A 111 -5.39 26.10 -4.66
C SER A 111 -5.51 24.61 -4.95
N VAL A 112 -5.60 23.78 -3.92
CA VAL A 112 -5.72 22.33 -4.05
C VAL A 112 -6.98 21.87 -3.31
N TYR A 113 -7.78 21.06 -3.98
CA TYR A 113 -9.04 20.53 -3.49
C TYR A 113 -8.96 19.00 -3.54
N PHE A 114 -8.91 18.34 -2.37
CA PHE A 114 -8.70 16.89 -2.23
C PHE A 114 -7.58 16.36 -3.14
N GLY A 115 -6.42 17.01 -3.12
CA GLY A 115 -5.26 16.63 -3.94
C GLY A 115 -5.35 16.97 -5.43
N ARG A 116 -6.36 17.72 -5.86
CA ARG A 116 -6.53 18.12 -7.27
C ARG A 116 -6.54 19.63 -7.48
N ASN A 117 -6.22 20.02 -8.70
CA ASN A 117 -6.29 21.40 -9.18
C ASN A 117 -6.98 21.43 -10.56
N LEU A 118 -7.60 22.56 -10.91
CA LEU A 118 -8.26 22.76 -12.20
C LEU A 118 -7.27 22.62 -13.38
N ALA A 119 -6.05 23.12 -13.22
CA ALA A 119 -5.02 23.02 -14.22
C ALA A 119 -4.26 21.68 -14.07
N LYS A 120 -4.47 20.77 -15.03
CA LYS A 120 -3.88 19.42 -15.04
C LYS A 120 -2.36 19.40 -14.89
N ARG A 121 -1.66 20.46 -15.32
CA ARG A 121 -0.20 20.60 -15.16
C ARG A 121 0.27 20.52 -13.71
N TYR A 122 -0.56 20.93 -12.75
CA TYR A 122 -0.22 20.90 -11.32
C TYR A 122 -0.75 19.66 -10.61
N ALA A 123 -1.26 18.65 -11.32
CA ALA A 123 -1.87 17.47 -10.71
C ALA A 123 -0.87 16.71 -9.81
N ARG A 124 0.37 16.49 -10.28
CA ARG A 124 1.41 15.81 -9.50
C ARG A 124 1.75 16.56 -8.20
N LEU A 125 2.01 17.86 -8.31
CA LEU A 125 2.29 18.72 -7.16
C LEU A 125 1.11 18.79 -6.17
N SER A 126 -0.13 18.91 -6.69
CA SER A 126 -1.34 18.94 -5.86
C SER A 126 -1.54 17.66 -5.07
N ARG A 127 -1.28 16.51 -5.70
CA ARG A 127 -1.37 15.19 -5.06
C ARG A 127 -0.31 15.02 -3.98
N ALA A 128 0.93 15.42 -4.29
CA ALA A 128 2.03 15.34 -3.34
C ALA A 128 1.77 16.23 -2.11
N LEU A 129 1.35 17.49 -2.31
CA LEU A 129 0.93 18.39 -1.24
C LEU A 129 -0.17 17.82 -0.36
N TYR A 130 -1.21 17.21 -0.96
CA TYR A 130 -2.29 16.59 -0.21
C TYR A 130 -1.85 15.31 0.52
N GLY A 131 -0.84 14.61 0.00
CA GLY A 131 -0.18 13.50 0.68
C GLY A 131 0.46 13.93 2.01
N HIS A 132 1.21 15.03 2.01
CA HIS A 132 1.81 15.59 3.23
C HIS A 132 0.79 16.29 4.12
N PHE A 133 -0.20 16.96 3.52
CA PHE A 133 -1.21 17.76 4.23
C PHE A 133 -2.63 17.33 3.80
N PRO A 134 -3.18 16.24 4.36
CA PRO A 134 -4.49 15.69 4.01
C PRO A 134 -5.63 16.56 4.57
N VAL A 135 -5.81 17.73 3.97
CA VAL A 135 -6.90 18.65 4.32
C VAL A 135 -7.82 18.82 3.12
N PRO A 136 -9.16 18.92 3.32
CA PRO A 136 -10.10 18.96 2.22
C PRO A 136 -9.76 20.01 1.17
N TYR A 137 -9.53 21.26 1.60
CA TYR A 137 -9.09 22.36 0.74
C TYR A 137 -7.86 23.03 1.35
N LEU A 138 -6.81 23.21 0.54
CA LEU A 138 -5.60 23.94 0.93
C LEU A 138 -5.20 24.97 -0.12
N ARG A 139 -4.43 25.95 0.33
CA ARG A 139 -3.62 26.83 -0.52
C ARG A 139 -2.17 26.68 -0.13
N ALA A 140 -1.33 26.39 -1.11
CA ALA A 140 0.12 26.38 -0.99
C ALA A 140 0.66 27.62 -1.69
N ARG A 141 1.50 28.38 -0.98
CA ARG A 141 2.16 29.59 -1.51
C ARG A 141 3.61 29.30 -1.77
N PHE A 142 4.06 29.63 -2.96
CA PHE A 142 5.44 29.45 -3.41
C PHE A 142 6.06 30.81 -3.69
N ARG A 143 7.35 30.95 -3.38
CA ARG A 143 8.13 32.13 -3.75
C ARG A 143 9.49 31.72 -4.30
N ARG A 144 10.01 32.47 -5.26
CA ARG A 144 11.41 32.35 -5.67
C ARG A 144 12.32 32.99 -4.62
N ASP A 145 13.37 32.29 -4.25
CA ASP A 145 14.46 32.85 -3.44
C ASP A 145 15.40 33.71 -4.29
N ALA A 146 16.45 34.25 -3.65
CA ALA A 146 17.44 35.11 -4.30
C ALA A 146 18.25 34.38 -5.40
N ASP A 147 18.34 33.05 -5.31
CA ASP A 147 19.04 32.20 -6.28
C ASP A 147 18.12 31.73 -7.42
N GLY A 148 16.84 32.14 -7.39
CA GLY A 148 15.84 31.87 -8.42
C GLY A 148 15.08 30.55 -8.23
N ALA A 149 15.35 29.80 -7.17
CA ALA A 149 14.71 28.52 -6.88
C ALA A 149 13.36 28.71 -6.19
N TRP A 150 12.38 27.89 -6.55
CA TRP A 150 11.05 27.93 -5.95
C TRP A 150 11.05 27.30 -4.55
N GLN A 151 10.55 28.03 -3.57
CA GLN A 151 10.42 27.56 -2.19
C GLN A 151 8.96 27.53 -1.77
N LEU A 152 8.55 26.46 -1.10
CA LEU A 152 7.25 26.39 -0.43
C LEU A 152 7.25 27.30 0.79
N SER A 153 6.67 28.49 0.63
CA SER A 153 6.65 29.53 1.68
C SER A 153 5.56 29.34 2.74
N GLY A 154 4.56 28.50 2.47
CA GLY A 154 3.52 28.17 3.43
C GLY A 154 2.37 27.36 2.85
N VAL A 155 1.73 26.57 3.71
CA VAL A 155 0.52 25.81 3.40
C VAL A 155 -0.54 26.16 4.43
N ARG A 156 -1.74 26.49 3.97
CA ARG A 156 -2.89 26.75 4.85
C ARG A 156 -4.13 26.06 4.33
N ALA A 157 -4.96 25.58 5.25
CA ALA A 157 -6.31 25.17 4.89
C ALA A 157 -7.17 26.38 4.55
N ILE A 158 -8.18 26.15 3.71
CA ILE A 158 -9.19 27.16 3.35
C ILE A 158 -10.60 26.62 3.55
N SER A 159 -11.56 27.52 3.75
CA SER A 159 -12.98 27.18 3.87
C SER A 159 -13.67 27.15 2.51
N ALA A 160 -14.87 26.56 2.43
CA ALA A 160 -15.66 26.59 1.20
C ALA A 160 -15.99 28.01 0.71
N SER A 161 -16.11 28.99 1.63
CA SER A 161 -16.32 30.39 1.24
C SER A 161 -15.10 31.06 0.61
N ASP A 162 -13.91 30.47 0.75
CA ASP A 162 -12.67 30.97 0.12
C ASP A 162 -12.46 30.38 -1.30
N VAL A 163 -13.37 29.50 -1.75
CA VAL A 163 -13.35 28.89 -3.08
C VAL A 163 -13.96 29.88 -4.08
N PRO A 164 -13.21 30.31 -5.11
CA PRO A 164 -13.75 31.18 -6.16
C PRO A 164 -14.93 30.52 -6.88
N GLU A 165 -15.92 31.31 -7.28
CA GLU A 165 -17.13 30.82 -7.98
C GLU A 165 -16.79 29.99 -9.24
N ALA A 166 -15.77 30.42 -10.00
CA ALA A 166 -15.28 29.69 -11.16
C ALA A 166 -14.74 28.27 -10.86
N HIS A 167 -14.47 27.95 -9.59
CA HIS A 167 -13.98 26.63 -9.16
C HIS A 167 -15.10 25.75 -8.58
N HIS A 168 -16.32 26.26 -8.41
CA HIS A 168 -17.40 25.57 -7.69
C HIS A 168 -17.75 24.23 -8.33
N ASP A 169 -17.94 24.18 -9.64
CA ASP A 169 -18.27 22.93 -10.36
C ASP A 169 -17.20 21.85 -10.16
N PHE A 170 -15.93 22.23 -10.28
CA PHE A 170 -14.79 21.35 -10.06
C PHE A 170 -14.72 20.83 -8.62
N VAL A 171 -14.99 21.70 -7.65
CA VAL A 171 -15.00 21.34 -6.22
C VAL A 171 -16.18 20.44 -5.88
N ILE A 172 -17.36 20.68 -6.45
CA ILE A 172 -18.53 19.81 -6.30
C ILE A 172 -18.21 18.43 -6.86
N GLU A 173 -17.66 18.35 -8.07
CA GLU A 173 -17.26 17.09 -8.70
C GLU A 173 -16.25 16.34 -7.81
N THR A 174 -15.18 17.03 -7.38
CA THR A 174 -14.10 16.43 -6.61
C THR A 174 -14.56 15.98 -5.21
N THR A 175 -15.33 16.81 -4.51
CA THR A 175 -15.90 16.48 -3.20
C THR A 175 -16.89 15.34 -3.32
N SER A 176 -17.72 15.35 -4.37
CA SER A 176 -18.64 14.24 -4.61
C SER A 176 -17.88 12.96 -4.92
N ARG A 177 -16.77 13.01 -5.69
CA ARG A 177 -15.92 11.85 -6.01
C ARG A 177 -15.26 11.26 -4.78
N PHE A 178 -14.83 12.11 -3.84
CA PHE A 178 -14.34 11.68 -2.54
C PHE A 178 -15.38 10.82 -1.80
N PHE A 179 -16.67 11.17 -1.93
CA PHE A 179 -17.79 10.40 -1.39
C PHE A 179 -18.33 9.28 -2.31
N ARG A 180 -18.13 9.35 -3.63
CA ARG A 180 -18.78 8.52 -4.67
C ARG A 180 -18.05 7.24 -5.06
N HIS A 181 -16.91 6.88 -4.46
CA HIS A 181 -16.26 5.60 -4.80
C HIS A 181 -17.04 4.32 -4.38
N GLY A 182 -18.28 4.46 -3.89
CA GLY A 182 -19.30 3.41 -3.94
C GLY A 182 -20.36 3.75 -5.01
N ARG A 183 -20.51 2.87 -6.01
CA ARG A 183 -21.42 2.96 -7.17
C ARG A 183 -22.72 3.76 -6.96
N ASP A 184 -23.02 4.64 -7.92
CA ASP A 184 -24.34 5.22 -8.13
C ASP A 184 -25.37 4.13 -8.43
N GLY A 185 -26.42 4.08 -7.62
CA GLY A 185 -27.48 3.08 -7.68
C GLY A 185 -27.76 2.57 -6.27
N SER A 186 -28.65 3.23 -5.55
CA SER A 186 -29.12 2.75 -4.24
C SER A 186 -30.21 1.69 -4.42
N PRO A 187 -29.94 0.39 -4.21
CA PRO A 187 -30.84 -0.47 -3.47
C PRO A 187 -30.58 -0.29 -1.97
N LYS A 188 -31.62 -0.44 -1.15
CA LYS A 188 -31.67 -0.36 0.33
C LYS A 188 -30.30 -0.24 1.03
N ARG A 189 -30.05 0.89 1.71
CA ARG A 189 -28.87 1.13 2.57
C ARG A 189 -28.54 -0.14 3.36
N LYS A 190 -27.52 -0.89 2.92
CA LYS A 190 -26.91 -1.95 3.71
C LYS A 190 -26.07 -1.23 4.77
N ASP A 191 -26.38 -1.42 6.04
CA ASP A 191 -25.60 -0.82 7.14
C ASP A 191 -24.25 -1.53 7.21
N TRP A 192 -23.27 -0.99 6.50
CA TRP A 192 -21.89 -1.44 6.57
C TRP A 192 -21.29 -1.13 7.94
N ARG A 193 -20.68 -2.13 8.57
CA ARG A 193 -20.07 -2.04 9.91
C ARG A 193 -18.67 -1.42 9.87
N TYR A 194 -17.93 -1.69 8.80
CA TYR A 194 -16.55 -1.22 8.59
C TYR A 194 -16.32 -0.84 7.13
N ASP A 195 -15.33 0.02 6.87
CA ASP A 195 -14.87 0.42 5.53
C ASP A 195 -13.43 -0.10 5.29
N LEU A 196 -13.20 -0.92 4.27
CA LEU A 196 -11.89 -1.45 3.88
C LEU A 196 -11.44 -0.80 2.57
N ALA A 197 -10.20 -0.32 2.53
CA ALA A 197 -9.53 0.07 1.30
C ALA A 197 -8.76 -1.12 0.72
N ILE A 198 -8.94 -1.41 -0.57
CA ILE A 198 -8.05 -2.29 -1.32
C ILE A 198 -7.23 -1.43 -2.29
N LEU A 199 -5.92 -1.29 -2.06
CA LEU A 199 -5.01 -0.62 -2.99
C LEU A 199 -4.72 -1.57 -4.15
N TRP A 200 -5.22 -1.24 -5.34
CA TRP A 200 -5.11 -2.08 -6.52
C TRP A 200 -5.26 -1.27 -7.81
N SER A 201 -4.45 -1.59 -8.80
CA SER A 201 -4.52 -1.03 -10.15
C SER A 201 -4.66 -2.13 -11.18
N GLU A 202 -5.62 -1.98 -12.11
CA GLU A 202 -5.77 -2.88 -13.25
C GLU A 202 -4.59 -2.76 -14.23
N ASP A 203 -3.87 -1.64 -14.20
CA ASP A 203 -2.72 -1.35 -15.06
C ASP A 203 -1.40 -1.92 -14.51
N ASP A 204 -1.37 -2.44 -13.27
CA ASP A 204 -0.19 -3.11 -12.72
C ASP A 204 -0.06 -4.53 -13.33
N PRO A 205 0.93 -4.78 -14.22
CA PRO A 205 1.09 -6.07 -14.87
C PRO A 205 1.53 -7.19 -13.91
N GLN A 206 1.97 -6.83 -12.69
CA GLN A 206 2.43 -7.73 -11.65
C GLN A 206 1.53 -7.69 -10.41
N ALA A 207 0.31 -7.17 -10.54
CA ALA A 207 -0.63 -7.14 -9.42
C ALA A 207 -0.79 -8.55 -8.84
N PRO A 208 -0.60 -8.76 -7.53
CA PRO A 208 -0.76 -10.06 -6.88
C PRO A 208 -2.23 -10.53 -6.85
N SER A 209 -3.16 -9.77 -7.41
CA SER A 209 -4.53 -10.21 -7.65
C SER A 209 -5.06 -9.66 -8.95
N ASN A 210 -5.67 -10.52 -9.75
CA ASN A 210 -6.38 -10.14 -10.95
C ASN A 210 -7.75 -9.51 -10.64
N ALA A 211 -8.37 -8.88 -11.65
CA ALA A 211 -9.67 -8.24 -11.52
C ALA A 211 -10.79 -9.21 -11.05
N GLY A 212 -10.66 -10.50 -11.35
CA GLY A 212 -11.57 -11.54 -10.87
C GLY A 212 -11.49 -11.72 -9.35
N ALA A 213 -10.28 -11.82 -8.83
CA ALA A 213 -9.99 -11.93 -7.40
C ALA A 213 -10.49 -10.69 -6.64
N ILE A 214 -10.23 -9.48 -7.14
CA ILE A 214 -10.72 -8.23 -6.52
C ILE A 214 -12.25 -8.22 -6.43
N LYS A 215 -12.96 -8.64 -7.48
CA LYS A 215 -14.43 -8.76 -7.46
C LYS A 215 -14.92 -9.77 -6.42
N LYS A 216 -14.20 -10.89 -6.23
CA LYS A 216 -14.55 -11.90 -5.23
C LYS A 216 -14.25 -11.42 -3.81
N LEU A 217 -13.13 -10.76 -3.56
CA LEU A 217 -12.79 -10.09 -2.30
C LEU A 217 -13.86 -9.08 -1.89
N VAL A 218 -14.30 -8.22 -2.82
CA VAL A 218 -15.39 -7.26 -2.59
C VAL A 218 -16.68 -8.00 -2.18
N LYS A 219 -17.08 -9.04 -2.93
CA LYS A 219 -18.30 -9.81 -2.59
C LYS A 219 -18.20 -10.51 -1.23
N ALA A 220 -17.06 -11.09 -0.90
CA ALA A 220 -16.80 -11.72 0.39
C ALA A 220 -16.94 -10.72 1.54
N ALA A 221 -16.31 -9.55 1.41
CA ALA A 221 -16.43 -8.45 2.36
C ALA A 221 -17.89 -7.99 2.54
N GLU A 222 -18.61 -7.86 1.42
CA GLU A 222 -20.00 -7.41 1.44
C GLU A 222 -20.93 -8.39 2.18
N ARG A 223 -20.62 -9.70 2.16
CA ARG A 223 -21.39 -10.74 2.89
C ARG A 223 -21.27 -10.56 4.40
N ILE A 224 -20.10 -10.16 4.89
CA ILE A 224 -19.81 -9.98 6.32
C ILE A 224 -19.94 -8.51 6.79
N GLY A 225 -20.54 -7.65 5.97
CA GLY A 225 -20.87 -6.28 6.34
C GLY A 225 -19.70 -5.29 6.31
N ILE A 226 -18.64 -5.59 5.55
CA ILE A 226 -17.53 -4.67 5.27
C ILE A 226 -17.78 -4.02 3.91
N LYS A 227 -17.78 -2.68 3.87
CA LYS A 227 -17.78 -1.92 2.62
C LYS A 227 -16.37 -1.86 2.08
N VAL A 228 -16.18 -2.21 0.81
CA VAL A 228 -14.88 -2.14 0.16
C VAL A 228 -14.88 -1.00 -0.87
N ASP A 229 -13.87 -0.14 -0.78
CA ASP A 229 -13.52 0.78 -1.86
C ASP A 229 -12.17 0.33 -2.44
N VAL A 230 -12.13 0.07 -3.74
CA VAL A 230 -10.86 -0.12 -4.47
C VAL A 230 -10.27 1.27 -4.72
N ILE A 231 -9.05 1.47 -4.24
CA ILE A 231 -8.36 2.75 -4.26
C ILE A 231 -7.07 2.67 -5.07
N GLU A 232 -6.65 3.81 -5.60
CA GLU A 232 -5.44 3.97 -6.39
C GLU A 232 -4.40 4.83 -5.64
N PRO A 233 -3.16 4.95 -6.14
CA PRO A 233 -2.13 5.78 -5.48
C PRO A 233 -2.56 7.24 -5.22
N ASP A 234 -3.48 7.75 -6.05
CA ASP A 234 -4.09 9.07 -5.94
C ASP A 234 -4.91 9.29 -4.66
N ASP A 235 -5.34 8.20 -4.02
CA ASP A 235 -6.22 8.23 -2.86
C ASP A 235 -5.48 8.25 -1.53
N PHE A 236 -4.15 8.36 -1.56
CA PHE A 236 -3.30 8.32 -0.37
C PHE A 236 -3.75 9.26 0.75
N GLY A 237 -4.10 10.51 0.42
CA GLY A 237 -4.50 11.48 1.44
C GLY A 237 -5.92 11.28 2.00
N ARG A 238 -6.70 10.33 1.48
CA ARG A 238 -7.99 9.94 2.07
C ARG A 238 -7.93 8.63 2.85
N LEU A 239 -6.78 7.98 2.94
CA LEU A 239 -6.61 6.66 3.56
C LEU A 239 -7.17 6.59 5.00
N GLU A 240 -7.05 7.67 5.77
CA GLU A 240 -7.49 7.76 7.16
C GLU A 240 -9.02 7.66 7.36
N ILE A 241 -9.82 7.70 6.28
CA ILE A 241 -11.27 7.47 6.37
C ILE A 241 -11.65 5.99 6.49
N TYR A 242 -10.72 5.08 6.20
CA TYR A 242 -10.95 3.63 6.21
C TYR A 242 -10.62 3.00 7.56
N ASP A 243 -11.20 1.84 7.81
CA ASP A 243 -10.95 1.00 8.98
C ASP A 243 -9.74 0.09 8.78
N ALA A 244 -9.48 -0.31 7.54
CA ALA A 244 -8.47 -1.28 7.17
C ALA A 244 -7.89 -0.96 5.78
N LEU A 245 -6.69 -1.48 5.53
CA LEU A 245 -6.00 -1.44 4.24
C LEU A 245 -5.57 -2.86 3.86
N PHE A 246 -5.84 -3.24 2.62
CA PHE A 246 -5.28 -4.42 1.96
C PHE A 246 -4.54 -3.98 0.70
N ILE A 247 -3.25 -4.25 0.61
CA ILE A 247 -2.42 -3.87 -0.55
C ILE A 247 -2.43 -5.04 -1.52
N ARG A 248 -2.93 -4.84 -2.73
CA ARG A 248 -2.87 -5.81 -3.85
C ARG A 248 -2.10 -5.24 -5.03
N GLU A 249 -1.05 -4.49 -4.74
CA GLU A 249 -0.03 -4.02 -5.69
C GLU A 249 1.35 -4.47 -5.20
N THR A 250 2.31 -4.55 -6.11
CA THR A 250 3.68 -4.94 -5.75
C THR A 250 4.28 -4.03 -4.67
N THR A 251 4.80 -4.63 -3.61
CA THR A 251 5.37 -3.94 -2.46
C THR A 251 6.88 -3.74 -2.63
N HIS A 252 7.36 -2.55 -2.26
CA HIS A 252 8.79 -2.20 -2.27
C HIS A 252 9.04 -1.00 -1.35
N ILE A 253 10.19 -0.96 -0.65
CA ILE A 253 10.49 0.04 0.39
C ILE A 253 10.44 1.49 -0.14
N GLY A 254 10.93 1.72 -1.36
CA GLY A 254 10.92 3.03 -2.03
C GLY A 254 9.61 3.38 -2.77
N HIS A 255 8.61 2.50 -2.75
CA HIS A 255 7.40 2.62 -3.55
C HIS A 255 6.23 3.23 -2.75
N HIS A 256 5.13 3.64 -3.42
CA HIS A 256 3.98 4.20 -2.70
C HIS A 256 3.29 3.18 -1.81
N THR A 257 3.32 1.89 -2.15
CA THR A 257 2.72 0.81 -1.37
C THR A 257 3.25 0.77 0.07
N HIS A 258 4.56 0.89 0.26
CA HIS A 258 5.16 0.99 1.59
C HIS A 258 4.73 2.27 2.35
N ARG A 259 4.60 3.42 1.65
CA ARG A 259 4.06 4.65 2.26
C ARG A 259 2.61 4.50 2.70
N PHE A 260 1.79 3.77 1.94
CA PHE A 260 0.41 3.43 2.32
C PHE A 260 0.37 2.59 3.59
N ALA A 261 1.22 1.55 3.69
CA ALA A 261 1.33 0.72 4.88
C ALA A 261 1.71 1.56 6.12
N LEU A 262 2.78 2.38 6.02
CA LEU A 262 3.25 3.24 7.11
C LEU A 262 2.16 4.18 7.61
N ARG A 263 1.44 4.82 6.67
CA ARG A 263 0.36 5.75 7.01
C ARG A 263 -0.83 5.03 7.64
N ALA A 264 -1.21 3.87 7.11
CA ALA A 264 -2.32 3.09 7.63
C ALA A 264 -2.02 2.62 9.06
N GLU A 265 -0.82 2.11 9.32
CA GLU A 265 -0.37 1.72 10.66
C GLU A 265 -0.37 2.91 11.63
N ALA A 266 0.24 4.04 11.24
CA ALA A 266 0.27 5.25 12.06
C ALA A 266 -1.14 5.81 12.36
N ALA A 267 -2.09 5.60 11.45
CA ALA A 267 -3.50 5.96 11.63
C ALA A 267 -4.33 4.88 12.36
N GLY A 268 -3.72 3.77 12.76
CA GLY A 268 -4.36 2.68 13.51
C GLY A 268 -5.35 1.85 12.69
N LEU A 269 -5.19 1.81 11.37
CA LEU A 269 -5.93 0.90 10.49
C LEU A 269 -5.49 -0.55 10.75
N VAL A 270 -6.37 -1.50 10.47
CA VAL A 270 -5.96 -2.90 10.34
C VAL A 270 -5.25 -3.04 9.00
N VAL A 271 -3.96 -3.40 9.02
CA VAL A 271 -3.13 -3.60 7.83
C VAL A 271 -2.68 -5.06 7.84
N VAL A 272 -2.93 -5.79 6.75
CA VAL A 272 -2.45 -7.18 6.61
C VAL A 272 -1.03 -7.23 6.08
N ASP A 273 -0.69 -6.32 5.17
CA ASP A 273 0.65 -6.13 4.60
C ASP A 273 1.35 -4.98 5.35
N ASP A 274 1.75 -5.23 6.60
CA ASP A 274 2.31 -4.21 7.48
C ASP A 274 3.71 -3.73 7.02
N PRO A 275 4.15 -2.53 7.43
CA PRO A 275 5.43 -1.95 6.97
C PRO A 275 6.64 -2.83 7.29
N GLU A 276 6.66 -3.45 8.46
CA GLU A 276 7.78 -4.28 8.90
C GLU A 276 7.85 -5.56 8.06
N SER A 277 6.71 -6.21 7.79
CA SER A 277 6.63 -7.35 6.87
C SER A 277 7.15 -6.99 5.46
N ILE A 278 6.77 -5.83 4.91
CA ILE A 278 7.27 -5.35 3.61
C ILE A 278 8.80 -5.23 3.63
N VAL A 279 9.38 -4.59 4.65
CA VAL A 279 10.84 -4.43 4.76
C VAL A 279 11.55 -5.78 4.87
N ARG A 280 11.02 -6.71 5.67
CA ARG A 280 11.62 -8.03 5.87
C ARG A 280 11.56 -8.90 4.62
N CYS A 281 10.40 -8.96 3.95
CA CYS A 281 10.21 -9.77 2.75
C CYS A 281 10.93 -9.21 1.52
N THR A 282 11.03 -7.88 1.38
CA THR A 282 11.75 -7.29 0.23
C THR A 282 13.27 -7.35 0.35
N ASN A 283 13.81 -7.68 1.53
CA ASN A 283 15.25 -7.75 1.78
C ASN A 283 15.76 -9.20 1.77
N LYS A 284 16.35 -9.64 0.64
CA LYS A 284 16.86 -11.01 0.51
C LYS A 284 18.07 -11.31 1.39
N VAL A 285 18.90 -10.30 1.68
CA VAL A 285 20.04 -10.44 2.62
C VAL A 285 19.50 -10.77 4.00
N TYR A 286 18.51 -10.00 4.47
CA TYR A 286 17.88 -10.23 5.76
C TYR A 286 17.22 -11.61 5.82
N GLN A 287 16.49 -12.03 4.78
CA GLN A 287 15.88 -13.36 4.75
C GLN A 287 16.93 -14.48 4.81
N ALA A 288 18.04 -14.37 4.08
CA ALA A 288 19.12 -15.35 4.12
C ALA A 288 19.74 -15.46 5.52
N GLU A 289 20.06 -14.33 6.17
CA GLU A 289 20.56 -14.31 7.55
C GLU A 289 19.54 -14.86 8.55
N LEU A 290 18.26 -14.54 8.35
CA LEU A 290 17.17 -14.98 9.20
C LEU A 290 17.00 -16.50 9.11
N PHE A 291 17.05 -17.06 7.89
CA PHE A 291 16.94 -18.49 7.68
C PHE A 291 18.12 -19.26 8.28
N ASP A 292 19.35 -18.80 8.05
CA ASP A 292 20.55 -19.39 8.63
C ASP A 292 20.50 -19.40 10.17
N ARG A 293 20.23 -18.24 10.78
CA ARG A 293 20.17 -18.09 12.24
C ARG A 293 19.14 -19.00 12.91
N HIS A 294 18.03 -19.28 12.23
CA HIS A 294 16.92 -20.06 12.76
C HIS A 294 16.89 -21.51 12.25
N GLY A 295 17.88 -21.94 11.48
CA GLY A 295 17.92 -23.30 10.91
C GLY A 295 16.75 -23.61 9.99
N ILE A 296 16.29 -22.60 9.23
CA ILE A 296 15.36 -22.79 8.12
C ILE A 296 16.16 -23.32 6.95
N SER A 297 15.79 -24.49 6.43
CA SER A 297 16.47 -25.06 5.27
C SER A 297 16.23 -24.16 4.05
N ALA A 298 17.31 -23.64 3.49
CA ALA A 298 17.34 -22.78 2.32
C ALA A 298 18.56 -23.19 1.46
N PRO A 299 18.60 -22.85 0.16
CA PRO A 299 19.80 -23.08 -0.63
C PRO A 299 21.00 -22.33 -0.06
N GLU A 300 22.21 -22.87 -0.20
CA GLU A 300 23.41 -22.19 0.29
C GLU A 300 23.53 -20.81 -0.35
N THR A 301 23.70 -19.77 0.47
CA THR A 301 23.57 -18.38 0.03
C THR A 301 24.74 -17.56 0.56
N LEU A 302 25.38 -16.80 -0.33
CA LEU A 302 26.49 -15.90 -0.02
C LEU A 302 26.10 -14.46 -0.37
N VAL A 303 26.34 -13.54 0.56
CA VAL A 303 26.27 -12.10 0.29
C VAL A 303 27.60 -11.68 -0.35
N VAL A 304 27.52 -11.25 -1.60
CA VAL A 304 28.66 -10.92 -2.44
C VAL A 304 28.86 -9.41 -2.49
N HIS A 305 30.09 -8.99 -2.33
CA HIS A 305 30.58 -7.63 -2.52
C HIS A 305 31.92 -7.71 -3.29
N ASP A 306 32.44 -6.57 -3.75
CA ASP A 306 33.64 -6.54 -4.61
C ASP A 306 34.82 -7.32 -4.00
N GLY A 307 35.08 -7.13 -2.70
CA GLY A 307 36.16 -7.82 -1.98
C GLY A 307 36.02 -9.34 -1.76
N ASN A 308 34.88 -9.98 -2.02
CA ASN A 308 34.71 -11.44 -1.84
C ASN A 308 34.19 -12.18 -3.10
N ARG A 309 33.98 -11.47 -4.21
CA ARG A 309 33.37 -11.98 -5.44
C ARG A 309 34.07 -13.22 -6.03
N ASP A 310 35.39 -13.33 -5.87
CA ASP A 310 36.18 -14.43 -6.40
C ASP A 310 35.96 -15.75 -5.63
N THR A 311 35.36 -15.69 -4.44
CA THR A 311 35.09 -16.88 -3.60
C THR A 311 33.79 -17.59 -3.96
N VAL A 312 32.93 -16.98 -4.77
CA VAL A 312 31.56 -17.45 -5.02
C VAL A 312 31.54 -18.85 -5.61
N ALA A 313 32.35 -19.11 -6.65
CA ALA A 313 32.39 -20.41 -7.31
C ALA A 313 33.02 -21.51 -6.43
N ASP A 314 33.97 -21.14 -5.56
CA ASP A 314 34.61 -22.09 -4.64
C ASP A 314 33.65 -22.52 -3.52
N VAL A 315 32.79 -21.60 -3.06
CA VAL A 315 31.82 -21.85 -1.98
C VAL A 315 30.55 -22.54 -2.52
N LEU A 316 29.92 -21.97 -3.56
CA LEU A 316 28.60 -22.41 -4.03
C LEU A 316 28.67 -23.43 -5.18
N GLY A 317 29.83 -23.55 -5.83
CA GLY A 317 29.95 -24.27 -7.10
C GLY A 317 29.26 -23.56 -8.26
N LEU A 318 29.27 -24.23 -9.42
CA LEU A 318 28.57 -23.80 -10.63
C LEU A 318 27.69 -24.94 -11.16
N PRO A 319 26.49 -24.63 -11.71
CA PRO A 319 25.92 -23.29 -11.85
C PRO A 319 25.50 -22.66 -10.51
N CYS A 320 25.42 -21.33 -10.46
CA CYS A 320 24.85 -20.58 -9.33
C CYS A 320 23.86 -19.51 -9.82
N VAL A 321 23.07 -18.95 -8.90
CA VAL A 321 22.09 -17.90 -9.18
C VAL A 321 22.48 -16.62 -8.47
N LEU A 322 22.58 -15.53 -9.22
CA LEU A 322 22.78 -14.17 -8.71
C LEU A 322 21.46 -13.43 -8.67
N LYS A 323 21.22 -12.68 -7.61
CA LYS A 323 19.99 -11.92 -7.37
C LYS A 323 20.30 -10.53 -6.84
N ASP A 324 19.55 -9.54 -7.31
CA ASP A 324 19.45 -8.23 -6.67
C ASP A 324 18.88 -8.39 -5.23
N PRO A 325 19.54 -7.81 -4.20
CA PRO A 325 19.06 -7.85 -2.82
C PRO A 325 17.64 -7.32 -2.60
N THR A 326 17.21 -6.36 -3.43
CA THR A 326 15.95 -5.59 -3.31
C THR A 326 14.92 -5.89 -4.39
N GLY A 327 15.30 -6.62 -5.45
CA GLY A 327 14.41 -6.92 -6.58
C GLY A 327 13.18 -7.77 -6.21
N ALA A 328 12.14 -7.76 -7.04
CA ALA A 328 10.96 -8.62 -6.89
C ALA A 328 10.63 -9.34 -8.21
N PHE A 329 9.79 -10.39 -8.16
CA PHE A 329 9.26 -11.10 -9.33
C PHE A 329 10.32 -11.56 -10.35
N SER A 330 11.42 -12.13 -9.85
CA SER A 330 12.54 -12.62 -10.67
C SER A 330 13.24 -11.55 -11.54
N SER A 331 12.95 -10.25 -11.33
CA SER A 331 13.69 -9.15 -11.93
C SER A 331 15.10 -9.09 -11.31
N GLY A 332 16.14 -9.02 -12.14
CA GLY A 332 17.52 -9.01 -11.64
C GLY A 332 18.02 -10.38 -11.15
N VAL A 333 17.47 -11.48 -11.66
CA VAL A 333 17.93 -12.84 -11.35
C VAL A 333 18.65 -13.45 -12.55
N THR A 334 19.94 -13.78 -12.39
CA THR A 334 20.80 -14.31 -13.44
C THR A 334 21.37 -15.67 -13.01
N LYS A 335 21.30 -16.67 -13.89
CA LYS A 335 21.99 -17.95 -13.69
C LYS A 335 23.35 -17.88 -14.38
N ALA A 336 24.41 -18.21 -13.66
CA ALA A 336 25.76 -18.34 -14.19
C ALA A 336 26.15 -19.82 -14.22
N GLU A 337 26.48 -20.34 -15.40
CA GLU A 337 26.90 -21.74 -15.60
C GLU A 337 28.42 -21.88 -15.66
N THR A 338 29.15 -20.81 -16.01
CA THR A 338 30.61 -20.78 -16.07
C THR A 338 31.20 -19.64 -15.22
N GLN A 339 32.50 -19.70 -14.96
CA GLN A 339 33.21 -18.65 -14.22
C GLN A 339 33.17 -17.30 -14.96
N GLU A 340 33.23 -17.33 -16.29
CA GLU A 340 33.13 -16.15 -17.15
C GLU A 340 31.74 -15.51 -17.05
N GLU A 341 30.68 -16.31 -17.09
CA GLU A 341 29.30 -15.84 -16.91
C GLU A 341 29.08 -15.25 -15.51
N LEU A 342 29.64 -15.91 -14.48
CA LEU A 342 29.59 -15.43 -13.11
C LEU A 342 30.24 -14.06 -12.97
N SER A 343 31.46 -13.91 -13.50
CA SER A 343 32.21 -12.66 -13.44
C SER A 343 31.47 -11.53 -14.16
N ALA A 344 30.97 -11.78 -15.37
CA ALA A 344 30.24 -10.79 -16.15
C ALA A 344 28.93 -10.36 -15.48
N ALA A 345 28.20 -11.30 -14.88
CA ALA A 345 26.95 -10.99 -14.19
C ALA A 345 27.19 -10.25 -12.87
N LEU A 346 28.26 -10.57 -12.14
CA LEU A 346 28.67 -9.83 -10.94
C LEU A 346 29.13 -8.41 -11.29
N ASP A 347 29.92 -8.23 -12.35
CA ASP A 347 30.33 -6.91 -12.82
C ASP A 347 29.09 -6.04 -13.10
N GLN A 348 28.11 -6.58 -13.82
CA GLN A 348 26.88 -5.85 -14.13
C GLN A 348 26.04 -5.53 -12.88
N LEU A 349 25.87 -6.48 -11.95
CA LEU A 349 25.01 -6.26 -10.78
C LEU A 349 25.67 -5.34 -9.73
N LEU A 350 27.00 -5.38 -9.63
CA LEU A 350 27.76 -4.53 -8.70
C LEU A 350 28.00 -3.11 -9.22
N GLU A 351 27.70 -2.83 -10.50
CA GLU A 351 27.67 -1.45 -11.02
C GLU A 351 26.56 -0.61 -10.36
N ASP A 352 25.39 -1.22 -10.14
CA ASP A 352 24.20 -0.54 -9.62
C ASP A 352 23.93 -0.82 -8.11
N SER A 353 24.66 -1.76 -7.49
CA SER A 353 24.48 -2.16 -6.09
C SER A 353 25.81 -2.47 -5.40
N GLU A 354 25.95 -2.12 -4.13
CA GLU A 354 27.13 -2.51 -3.33
C GLU A 354 27.14 -4.01 -2.97
N LEU A 355 25.97 -4.65 -3.02
CA LEU A 355 25.77 -6.05 -2.61
C LEU A 355 24.99 -6.84 -3.66
N VAL A 356 25.30 -8.13 -3.79
CA VAL A 356 24.58 -9.10 -4.60
C VAL A 356 24.34 -10.36 -3.78
N ILE A 357 23.22 -11.03 -3.97
CA ILE A 357 23.00 -12.36 -3.40
C ILE A 357 23.41 -13.41 -4.41
N ALA A 358 24.41 -14.23 -4.09
CA ALA A 358 24.71 -15.45 -4.82
C ALA A 358 24.14 -16.66 -4.08
N GLN A 359 23.54 -17.58 -4.81
CA GLN A 359 22.84 -18.73 -4.23
C GLN A 359 23.12 -20.00 -5.04
N GLU A 360 23.25 -21.14 -4.35
CA GLU A 360 23.35 -22.47 -4.93
C GLU A 360 22.24 -22.71 -5.95
N TRP A 361 22.60 -23.30 -7.10
CA TRP A 361 21.61 -23.74 -8.07
C TRP A 361 20.86 -24.98 -7.58
N THR A 362 19.59 -24.79 -7.25
CA THR A 362 18.69 -25.86 -6.82
C THR A 362 17.60 -26.09 -7.88
N PRO A 363 17.80 -27.04 -8.82
CA PRO A 363 16.80 -27.36 -9.83
C PRO A 363 15.60 -28.07 -9.19
N SER A 364 14.42 -27.81 -9.74
CA SER A 364 13.14 -28.37 -9.30
C SER A 364 12.22 -28.56 -10.51
N ALA A 365 11.34 -29.56 -10.47
CA ALA A 365 10.33 -29.77 -11.51
C ALA A 365 9.24 -28.68 -11.50
N PHE A 366 9.01 -28.10 -10.31
CA PHE A 366 8.10 -27.01 -10.03
C PHE A 366 8.50 -26.39 -8.69
N ASP A 367 8.06 -25.16 -8.45
CA ASP A 367 8.22 -24.50 -7.16
C ASP A 367 6.89 -24.57 -6.41
N TRP A 368 6.93 -24.95 -5.14
CA TRP A 368 5.80 -24.85 -4.25
C TRP A 368 5.61 -23.39 -3.84
N ARG A 369 4.36 -22.95 -3.78
CA ARG A 369 3.96 -21.75 -3.05
C ARG A 369 2.89 -22.12 -2.04
N VAL A 370 3.15 -21.81 -0.78
CA VAL A 370 2.18 -21.98 0.30
C VAL A 370 1.77 -20.59 0.76
N GLY A 371 0.50 -20.25 0.55
CA GLY A 371 -0.11 -19.06 1.12
C GLY A 371 -0.42 -19.31 2.60
N ILE A 372 -0.04 -18.37 3.46
CA ILE A 372 -0.18 -18.46 4.91
C ILE A 372 -0.81 -17.16 5.41
N LEU A 373 -1.85 -17.26 6.23
CA LEU A 373 -2.51 -16.11 6.86
C LEU A 373 -2.60 -16.33 8.37
N GLU A 374 -2.03 -15.41 9.16
CA GLU A 374 -1.94 -15.54 10.63
C GLU A 374 -1.36 -16.89 11.07
N GLY A 375 -0.25 -17.30 10.46
CA GLY A 375 0.43 -18.55 10.80
C GLY A 375 -0.38 -19.83 10.50
N ARG A 376 -1.42 -19.73 9.65
CA ARG A 376 -2.21 -20.88 9.19
C ARG A 376 -2.14 -21.00 7.67
N PRO A 377 -2.00 -22.21 7.10
CA PRO A 377 -2.06 -22.40 5.66
C PRO A 377 -3.41 -21.94 5.10
N LEU A 378 -3.38 -21.13 4.06
CA LEU A 378 -4.53 -20.60 3.34
C LEU A 378 -4.74 -21.34 2.01
N PHE A 379 -3.68 -21.53 1.23
CA PHE A 379 -3.71 -22.28 -0.02
C PHE A 379 -2.33 -22.88 -0.30
N ALA A 380 -2.27 -23.83 -1.23
CA ALA A 380 -1.02 -24.31 -1.80
C ALA A 380 -1.15 -24.44 -3.31
N ALA A 381 -0.05 -24.15 -4.02
CA ALA A 381 0.01 -24.31 -5.46
C ALA A 381 1.42 -24.73 -5.91
N ARG A 382 1.47 -25.41 -7.06
CA ARG A 382 2.70 -25.71 -7.79
C ARG A 382 2.81 -24.75 -8.96
N TYR A 383 3.91 -24.01 -8.99
CA TYR A 383 4.27 -23.13 -10.10
C TYR A 383 5.28 -23.87 -10.97
N HIS A 384 4.83 -24.28 -12.15
CA HIS A 384 5.71 -24.96 -13.11
C HIS A 384 6.61 -23.95 -13.80
N MET A 385 7.78 -24.39 -14.26
CA MET A 385 8.68 -23.54 -15.03
C MET A 385 8.07 -23.14 -16.38
N ALA A 386 8.35 -21.93 -16.85
CA ALA A 386 7.91 -21.49 -18.17
C ALA A 386 8.55 -22.35 -19.27
N ARG A 387 7.83 -22.63 -20.37
CA ARG A 387 8.30 -23.57 -21.40
C ARG A 387 9.68 -23.18 -21.96
N GLY A 388 10.67 -24.04 -21.76
CA GLY A 388 12.06 -23.82 -22.18
C GLY A 388 12.81 -22.78 -21.34
N HIS A 389 12.36 -22.53 -20.11
CA HIS A 389 12.94 -21.60 -19.16
C HIS A 389 13.08 -22.28 -17.80
N TRP A 390 14.04 -21.84 -16.99
CA TRP A 390 14.32 -22.44 -15.68
C TRP A 390 13.61 -21.71 -14.52
N GLN A 391 12.94 -20.59 -14.81
CA GLN A 391 12.08 -19.85 -13.88
C GLN A 391 10.61 -20.01 -14.26
N ILE A 392 9.73 -19.79 -13.28
CA ILE A 392 8.27 -19.77 -13.43
C ILE A 392 7.77 -18.64 -14.34
N VAL A 393 8.58 -17.59 -14.53
CA VAL A 393 8.32 -16.47 -15.44
C VAL A 393 9.43 -16.39 -16.48
N ARG A 394 9.08 -16.25 -17.76
CA ARG A 394 10.00 -15.80 -18.80
C ARG A 394 9.68 -14.35 -19.17
N GLN A 395 10.61 -13.45 -18.88
CA GLN A 395 10.54 -12.07 -19.34
C GLN A 395 10.88 -12.01 -20.84
N GLY A 396 9.99 -11.40 -21.63
CA GLY A 396 10.20 -11.12 -23.06
C GLY A 396 10.19 -9.61 -23.34
N ALA A 397 10.07 -9.21 -24.62
CA ALA A 397 9.82 -7.81 -24.99
C ALA A 397 8.60 -7.24 -24.22
N PRO A 398 8.48 -5.91 -24.06
CA PRO A 398 7.44 -5.29 -23.23
C PRO A 398 6.05 -5.84 -23.59
N LYS A 399 5.35 -6.42 -22.60
CA LYS A 399 4.05 -7.11 -22.69
C LYS A 399 4.04 -8.59 -23.12
N SER A 400 5.19 -9.28 -23.18
CA SER A 400 5.23 -10.73 -23.47
C SER A 400 5.76 -11.56 -22.29
N TRP A 401 5.07 -11.50 -21.16
CA TRP A 401 5.34 -12.37 -20.01
C TRP A 401 4.75 -13.75 -20.29
N ARG A 402 5.57 -14.81 -20.22
CA ARG A 402 5.08 -16.19 -20.30
C ARG A 402 5.27 -16.84 -18.94
N TYR A 403 4.16 -17.05 -18.25
CA TYR A 403 4.10 -17.79 -17.00
C TYR A 403 4.02 -19.29 -17.29
N GLY A 404 4.63 -20.10 -16.42
CA GLY A 404 4.32 -21.52 -16.38
C GLY A 404 2.92 -21.79 -15.84
N ARG A 405 2.48 -23.04 -15.95
CA ARG A 405 1.17 -23.47 -15.43
C ARG A 405 1.18 -23.35 -13.90
N VAL A 406 0.09 -22.84 -13.32
CA VAL A 406 -0.18 -22.90 -11.89
C VAL A 406 -1.18 -24.02 -11.62
N GLU A 407 -0.84 -24.91 -10.71
CA GLU A 407 -1.69 -26.00 -10.25
C GLU A 407 -1.98 -25.82 -8.77
N ALA A 408 -3.19 -25.39 -8.42
CA ALA A 408 -3.63 -25.38 -7.03
C ALA A 408 -3.73 -26.83 -6.50
N VAL A 409 -3.30 -27.03 -5.26
CA VAL A 409 -3.25 -28.31 -4.57
C VAL A 409 -4.00 -28.19 -3.24
N PRO A 410 -4.82 -29.18 -2.85
CA PRO A 410 -5.40 -29.22 -1.51
C PRO A 410 -4.30 -29.16 -0.44
N VAL A 411 -4.48 -28.32 0.59
CA VAL A 411 -3.46 -28.12 1.64
C VAL A 411 -3.15 -29.43 2.37
N ASP A 412 -4.13 -30.30 2.53
CA ASP A 412 -4.00 -31.62 3.16
C ASP A 412 -3.26 -32.65 2.29
N GLU A 413 -3.08 -32.38 0.99
CA GLU A 413 -2.25 -33.18 0.08
C GLU A 413 -0.81 -32.65 -0.05
N VAL A 414 -0.49 -31.50 0.56
CA VAL A 414 0.87 -30.97 0.57
C VAL A 414 1.76 -31.83 1.49
N PRO A 415 2.98 -32.21 1.06
CA PRO A 415 3.89 -32.96 1.93
C PRO A 415 4.12 -32.23 3.25
N ALA A 416 4.04 -32.96 4.38
CA ALA A 416 4.14 -32.38 5.71
C ALA A 416 5.43 -31.56 5.93
N GLN A 417 6.54 -32.00 5.33
CA GLN A 417 7.81 -31.29 5.38
C GLN A 417 7.80 -29.92 4.67
N VAL A 418 7.05 -29.80 3.58
CA VAL A 418 6.87 -28.52 2.86
C VAL A 418 6.03 -27.58 3.70
N LEU A 419 4.93 -28.08 4.26
CA LEU A 419 4.02 -27.29 5.08
C LEU A 419 4.66 -26.80 6.38
N ASP A 420 5.38 -27.68 7.09
CA ASP A 420 6.11 -27.33 8.31
C ASP A 420 7.16 -26.25 8.05
N LEU A 421 7.99 -26.44 7.01
CA LEU A 421 9.04 -25.50 6.67
C LEU A 421 8.47 -24.14 6.26
N ALA A 422 7.37 -24.13 5.48
CA ALA A 422 6.68 -22.90 5.11
C ALA A 422 6.13 -22.15 6.33
N LEU A 423 5.48 -22.85 7.26
CA LEU A 423 4.92 -22.27 8.49
C LEU A 423 6.02 -21.69 9.39
N ARG A 424 7.14 -22.40 9.55
CA ARG A 424 8.29 -21.90 10.31
C ARG A 424 8.89 -20.66 9.68
N ALA A 425 9.09 -20.65 8.36
CA ALA A 425 9.66 -19.50 7.64
C ALA A 425 8.76 -18.26 7.73
N ALA A 426 7.46 -18.39 7.45
CA ALA A 426 6.51 -17.28 7.57
C ALA A 426 6.41 -16.75 9.01
N GLY A 427 6.46 -17.65 10.01
CA GLY A 427 6.41 -17.28 11.43
C GLY A 427 7.60 -16.44 11.92
N LEU A 428 8.73 -16.44 11.19
CA LEU A 428 9.86 -15.54 11.46
C LEU A 428 9.61 -14.11 10.95
N ILE A 429 8.70 -13.94 9.99
CA ILE A 429 8.33 -12.63 9.46
C ILE A 429 7.27 -11.98 10.34
N GLY A 430 6.13 -12.66 10.55
CA GLY A 430 5.03 -12.10 11.33
C GLY A 430 3.72 -12.90 11.24
N ASP A 431 2.59 -12.21 11.40
CA ASP A 431 1.24 -12.80 11.40
C ASP A 431 0.33 -12.25 10.27
N GLY A 432 0.93 -11.65 9.24
CA GLY A 432 0.24 -11.15 8.05
C GLY A 432 -0.19 -12.24 7.05
N LEU A 433 -0.25 -11.84 5.79
CA LEU A 433 -0.48 -12.73 4.64
C LEU A 433 0.86 -12.96 3.93
N TYR A 434 1.34 -14.19 3.89
CA TYR A 434 2.61 -14.52 3.28
C TYR A 434 2.48 -15.59 2.21
N GLY A 435 3.29 -15.51 1.16
CA GLY A 435 3.53 -16.63 0.25
C GLY A 435 4.95 -17.11 0.43
N VAL A 436 5.10 -18.35 0.88
CA VAL A 436 6.41 -18.97 1.02
C VAL A 436 6.68 -19.80 -0.22
N ASP A 437 7.78 -19.48 -0.90
CA ASP A 437 8.25 -20.20 -2.07
C ASP A 437 9.26 -21.25 -1.63
N LEU A 438 9.02 -22.50 -2.02
CA LEU A 438 9.84 -23.64 -1.66
C LEU A 438 10.15 -24.51 -2.87
N LYS A 439 11.27 -25.22 -2.77
CA LYS A 439 11.66 -26.25 -3.74
C LYS A 439 11.78 -27.59 -3.07
N GLU A 440 11.28 -28.60 -3.76
CA GLU A 440 11.54 -30.00 -3.44
C GLU A 440 12.64 -30.48 -4.39
N LEU A 441 13.77 -30.89 -3.82
CA LEU A 441 14.95 -31.32 -4.57
C LEU A 441 14.87 -32.82 -4.87
N ASP A 442 15.63 -33.27 -5.88
CA ASP A 442 15.66 -34.68 -6.29
C ASP A 442 16.16 -35.64 -5.17
N ASP A 443 16.93 -35.11 -4.22
CA ASP A 443 17.42 -35.85 -3.04
C ASP A 443 16.40 -35.91 -1.89
N GLY A 444 15.21 -35.32 -2.07
CA GLY A 444 14.10 -35.28 -1.12
C GLY A 444 14.17 -34.13 -0.10
N ARG A 445 15.22 -33.30 -0.11
CA ARG A 445 15.28 -32.09 0.71
C ARG A 445 14.25 -31.07 0.24
N VAL A 446 13.72 -30.31 1.19
CA VAL A 446 12.88 -29.14 0.89
C VAL A 446 13.60 -27.90 1.39
N VAL A 447 13.69 -26.89 0.53
CA VAL A 447 14.37 -25.63 0.82
C VAL A 447 13.45 -24.44 0.56
N VAL A 448 13.48 -23.43 1.41
CA VAL A 448 12.78 -22.15 1.23
C VAL A 448 13.64 -21.25 0.35
N THR A 449 13.05 -20.68 -0.70
CA THR A 449 13.73 -19.71 -1.56
C THR A 449 13.48 -18.27 -1.12
N GLU A 450 12.23 -17.95 -0.77
CA GLU A 450 11.84 -16.63 -0.27
C GLU A 450 10.46 -16.66 0.41
N VAL A 451 10.21 -15.67 1.26
CA VAL A 451 8.89 -15.33 1.80
C VAL A 451 8.47 -13.98 1.20
N ASN A 452 7.25 -13.93 0.66
CA ASN A 452 6.65 -12.75 0.06
C ASN A 452 5.55 -12.21 0.99
N ASP A 453 5.53 -10.89 1.25
CA ASP A 453 4.53 -10.20 2.08
C ASP A 453 3.20 -9.95 1.36
N ASN A 454 3.14 -10.14 0.05
CA ASN A 454 1.93 -9.91 -0.74
C ASN A 454 1.77 -10.98 -1.84
N PRO A 455 1.47 -12.24 -1.47
CA PRO A 455 1.42 -13.35 -2.42
C PRO A 455 0.23 -13.28 -3.38
N ASN A 456 0.33 -13.99 -4.51
CA ASN A 456 -0.78 -14.11 -5.45
C ASN A 456 -2.04 -14.72 -4.82
N LEU A 457 -3.21 -14.18 -5.19
CA LEU A 457 -4.55 -14.69 -4.84
C LEU A 457 -5.46 -14.68 -6.08
N ASP A 458 -4.92 -15.03 -7.24
CA ASP A 458 -5.55 -14.88 -8.53
C ASP A 458 -6.77 -15.77 -8.68
N SER A 459 -7.85 -15.18 -9.20
CA SER A 459 -9.02 -15.98 -9.51
C SER A 459 -8.77 -16.80 -10.77
N GLY A 460 -9.06 -18.08 -10.67
CA GLY A 460 -8.78 -19.08 -11.68
C GLY A 460 -7.41 -19.73 -11.55
N GLU A 461 -6.57 -19.38 -10.57
CA GLU A 461 -5.28 -20.05 -10.32
C GLU A 461 -5.24 -20.61 -8.88
N GLU A 462 -4.80 -19.83 -7.88
CA GLU A 462 -4.68 -20.30 -6.49
C GLU A 462 -6.02 -20.67 -5.87
N ASP A 463 -7.11 -20.04 -6.33
CA ASP A 463 -8.47 -20.34 -5.86
C ASP A 463 -9.09 -21.60 -6.48
N ARG A 464 -8.41 -22.33 -7.39
CA ARG A 464 -9.03 -23.47 -8.12
C ARG A 464 -9.51 -24.61 -7.22
N VAL A 465 -8.82 -24.85 -6.09
CA VAL A 465 -9.17 -25.92 -5.13
C VAL A 465 -10.06 -25.38 -4.01
N ILE A 466 -9.60 -24.33 -3.32
CA ILE A 466 -10.28 -23.75 -2.16
C ILE A 466 -11.51 -22.91 -2.55
N GLY A 467 -11.58 -22.44 -3.78
CA GLY A 467 -12.70 -21.66 -4.31
C GLY A 467 -12.89 -20.33 -3.59
N ASP A 468 -14.15 -19.93 -3.44
CA ASP A 468 -14.49 -18.65 -2.82
C ASP A 468 -14.12 -18.56 -1.33
N ALA A 469 -13.88 -19.71 -0.67
CA ALA A 469 -13.47 -19.77 0.73
C ALA A 469 -12.11 -19.10 0.99
N LEU A 470 -11.25 -18.99 -0.03
CA LEU A 470 -10.00 -18.23 0.06
C LEU A 470 -10.29 -16.76 0.36
N TYR A 471 -11.19 -16.15 -0.40
CA TYR A 471 -11.55 -14.74 -0.23
C TYR A 471 -12.37 -14.51 1.04
N ASP A 472 -13.23 -15.46 1.42
CA ASP A 472 -13.96 -15.40 2.69
C ASP A 472 -13.01 -15.43 3.88
N THR A 473 -11.99 -16.31 3.86
CA THR A 473 -11.01 -16.41 4.95
C THR A 473 -10.19 -15.12 5.12
N VAL A 474 -9.79 -14.48 4.01
CA VAL A 474 -9.09 -13.19 4.04
C VAL A 474 -10.00 -12.09 4.60
N MET A 475 -11.29 -12.08 4.26
CA MET A 475 -12.23 -11.07 4.78
C MET A 475 -12.60 -11.31 6.25
N ASP A 476 -12.69 -12.57 6.68
CA ASP A 476 -12.88 -12.95 8.07
C ASP A 476 -11.69 -12.53 8.95
N PHE A 477 -10.48 -12.53 8.40
CA PHE A 477 -9.31 -11.93 9.06
C PHE A 477 -9.55 -10.45 9.36
N PHE A 478 -9.94 -9.65 8.36
CA PHE A 478 -10.22 -8.24 8.56
C PHE A 478 -11.35 -8.03 9.56
N ALA A 479 -12.46 -8.76 9.43
CA ALA A 479 -13.58 -8.66 10.35
C ALA A 479 -13.14 -8.90 11.80
N ARG A 480 -12.44 -10.01 12.09
CA ARG A 480 -11.98 -10.31 13.46
C ARG A 480 -11.02 -9.26 14.01
N ARG A 481 -10.04 -8.80 13.22
CA ARG A 481 -9.09 -7.75 13.65
C ARG A 481 -9.81 -6.44 13.93
N LEU A 482 -10.80 -6.09 13.11
CA LEU A 482 -11.62 -4.88 13.26
C LEU A 482 -12.55 -4.95 14.48
N GLU A 483 -13.09 -6.13 14.77
CA GLU A 483 -13.85 -6.40 15.98
C GLU A 483 -12.99 -6.27 17.23
N ALA A 484 -11.82 -6.95 17.26
CA ALA A 484 -10.87 -6.91 18.35
C ALA A 484 -10.42 -5.48 18.69
N ARG A 485 -10.15 -4.66 17.65
CA ARG A 485 -9.87 -3.23 17.80
C ARG A 485 -11.03 -2.45 18.42
N GLY A 486 -12.27 -2.78 18.05
CA GLY A 486 -13.48 -2.17 18.59
C GLY A 486 -13.78 -2.52 20.06
N THR A 487 -13.32 -3.69 20.52
CA THR A 487 -13.44 -4.15 21.93
C THR A 487 -12.36 -3.62 22.86
N ARG A 488 -11.27 -3.03 22.36
CA ARG A 488 -10.38 -2.18 23.17
C ARG A 488 -11.05 -0.82 23.38
N ARG A 489 -12.11 -0.79 24.19
CA ARG A 489 -12.78 0.41 24.68
C ARG A 489 -12.63 0.51 26.18
#